data_AF-A0A8H2ZPV2-F1
#
_entry.id   AF-A0A8H2ZPV2-F1
#
_cell.length_a   1.000
_cell.length_b   1.000
_cell.length_c   1.000
_cell.angle_alpha   90.00
_cell.angle_beta   90.00
_cell.angle_gamma   90.00
#
_symmetry.space_group_name_H-M   'P 1'
#
loop_
_entity.id
_entity.type
_entity.pdbx_description
1 polymer ?
#
loop_
_entity_poly.entity_id
_entity_poly.type
_entity_poly.pdbx_seq_one_letter_code
_entity_poly.pdbx_strand_id
1 'polypeptide(L)'
;MELISMILEEMQRELGRQSIRCPTENVDVPDEKGKDDARERYKQLHSDYKIMSDQLDAFAREKAKAPWRRGQGQGELEVARARARIQDLEAEVKVLQARCDDYQAQASQLAQDLQMLYIEIEDVRQKNKALQSEIDSIEQRYRKASQPIQDLEMLNKELNQKNTVLQSEIDSIEQRYRKASQPIQDLEMLNEELSQKNKALRLEIEDLKENNGTLRCEVNSLEEKYANARRMAAQFRIKIEESFGLASHRILIPHYYEEITSKISHLVSKYLNTAPKERPKEQNQRRQRDVSLSKIWDENLSDHEKESRCMAAIFEFLNDEILLKPAFGLEDDDEDGTLERGLVEFETRLRACPEDSIEFALKNNWVNLTLESVEKIRKKGPGSKPYSLASDLEKFLRPVSKRIDGNLSGELLELCKTAFDLNWSMRSEYQFEFQFYSLEPGTVPEELPKVKTPGTDVEVNPQPRILEYLAVERGYPEHLTRTVAYTIFGGLSCIVTNKDEYNPIMVPAKVCFKVV
;
A
#
# COMPACT_ATOMS: atom_id res chain seq x y z
N MET A 1 9.20 68.08 -26.68
CA MET A 1 8.09 68.30 -27.65
C MET A 1 7.35 69.61 -27.35
N GLU A 2 6.96 69.90 -26.10
CA GLU A 2 6.26 71.16 -25.75
C GLU A 2 7.07 72.44 -26.03
N LEU A 3 8.39 72.42 -25.81
CA LEU A 3 9.26 73.57 -26.04
C LEU A 3 9.36 73.97 -27.53
N ILE A 4 9.29 73.00 -28.45
CA ILE A 4 9.39 73.23 -29.89
C ILE A 4 8.07 73.78 -30.44
N SER A 5 6.94 73.32 -29.88
CA SER A 5 5.61 73.86 -30.23
C SER A 5 5.46 75.31 -29.78
N MET A 6 5.97 75.67 -28.60
CA MET A 6 5.99 77.05 -28.11
C MET A 6 6.84 77.99 -28.99
N ILE A 7 8.00 77.52 -29.47
CA ILE A 7 8.89 78.34 -30.32
C ILE A 7 8.26 78.59 -31.70
N LEU A 8 7.56 77.59 -32.27
CA LEU A 8 6.87 77.74 -33.56
C LEU A 8 5.66 78.68 -33.48
N GLU A 9 4.88 78.64 -32.39
CA GLU A 9 3.76 79.57 -32.18
C GLU A 9 4.24 81.01 -31.95
N GLU A 10 5.37 81.22 -31.26
CA GLU A 10 5.95 82.55 -31.06
C GLU A 10 6.52 83.13 -32.36
N MET A 11 7.18 82.30 -33.19
CA MET A 11 7.68 82.73 -34.51
C MET A 11 6.56 83.10 -35.49
N GLN A 12 5.44 82.37 -35.50
CA GLN A 12 4.28 82.73 -36.32
C GLN A 12 3.59 84.01 -35.85
N ARG A 13 3.60 84.29 -34.54
CA ARG A 13 3.07 85.53 -33.97
C ARG A 13 3.89 86.76 -34.37
N GLU A 14 5.20 86.59 -34.48
CA GLU A 14 6.11 87.69 -34.81
C GLU A 14 6.23 87.97 -36.32
N LEU A 15 6.05 86.94 -37.16
CA LEU A 15 5.87 87.11 -38.61
C LEU A 15 4.56 87.82 -38.96
N GLY A 16 3.51 87.69 -38.14
CA GLY A 16 2.25 88.43 -38.30
C GLY A 16 2.35 89.94 -37.97
N ARG A 17 3.40 90.37 -37.24
CA ARG A 17 3.57 91.77 -36.79
C ARG A 17 4.41 92.63 -37.74
N GLN A 18 5.08 92.05 -38.74
CA GLN A 18 5.96 92.78 -39.68
C GLN A 18 5.37 92.94 -41.09
N SER A 19 4.05 93.04 -41.24
CA SER A 19 3.43 93.52 -42.48
C SER A 19 3.54 95.06 -42.55
N ILE A 20 4.75 95.54 -42.81
CA ILE A 20 5.03 96.93 -43.13
C ILE A 20 4.52 97.17 -44.55
N ARG A 21 3.45 97.97 -44.67
CA ARG A 21 3.06 98.62 -45.92
C ARG A 21 4.22 99.49 -46.41
N CYS A 22 4.84 99.11 -47.52
CA CYS A 22 5.65 100.04 -48.30
C CYS A 22 4.74 101.06 -49.01
N PRO A 23 5.03 102.36 -48.94
CA PRO A 23 4.38 103.38 -49.77
C PRO A 23 4.94 103.33 -51.20
N THR A 24 4.06 103.26 -52.19
CA THR A 24 4.38 103.62 -53.57
C THR A 24 4.60 105.13 -53.66
N GLU A 25 5.85 105.57 -53.53
CA GLU A 25 6.26 106.91 -53.96
C GLU A 25 6.50 106.89 -55.46
N ASN A 26 5.53 107.44 -56.19
CA ASN A 26 5.70 107.89 -57.58
C ASN A 26 6.70 109.05 -57.56
N VAL A 27 7.94 108.79 -57.96
CA VAL A 27 8.88 109.84 -58.33
C VAL A 27 8.48 110.29 -59.74
N ASP A 28 7.86 111.46 -59.82
CA ASP A 28 7.50 112.13 -61.07
C ASP A 28 8.77 112.36 -61.92
N VAL A 29 8.91 111.53 -62.94
CA VAL A 29 9.76 111.80 -64.10
C VAL A 29 9.25 113.10 -64.73
N PRO A 30 10.11 114.10 -65.03
CA PRO A 30 9.66 115.33 -65.67
C PRO A 30 9.01 115.01 -67.02
N ASP A 31 7.71 115.30 -67.11
CA ASP A 31 6.87 115.22 -68.30
C ASP A 31 7.62 115.73 -69.54
N GLU A 32 7.60 114.97 -70.64
CA GLU A 32 8.16 115.35 -71.95
C GLU A 32 7.69 116.75 -72.39
N LYS A 33 6.53 117.18 -71.89
CA LYS A 33 5.99 118.53 -72.07
C LYS A 33 6.92 119.64 -71.58
N GLY A 34 7.70 119.43 -70.52
CA GLY A 34 8.67 120.41 -70.01
C GLY A 34 9.92 120.56 -70.89
N LYS A 35 10.30 119.49 -71.60
CA LYS A 35 11.42 119.52 -72.57
C LYS A 35 11.00 120.24 -73.86
N ASP A 36 9.76 120.05 -74.31
CA ASP A 36 9.22 120.77 -75.46
C ASP A 36 9.01 122.26 -75.17
N ASP A 37 8.54 122.64 -73.98
CA ASP A 37 8.33 124.04 -73.59
C ASP A 37 9.64 124.84 -73.54
N ALA A 38 10.73 124.21 -73.07
CA ALA A 38 12.06 124.82 -73.08
C ALA A 38 12.63 124.94 -74.51
N ARG A 39 12.37 123.95 -75.38
CA ARG A 39 12.80 123.96 -76.78
C ARG A 39 12.07 125.03 -77.59
N GLU A 40 10.78 125.23 -77.31
CA GLU A 40 9.95 126.23 -77.98
C GLU A 40 10.30 127.65 -77.51
N ARG A 41 10.61 127.85 -76.22
CA ARG A 41 11.16 129.12 -75.72
C ARG A 41 12.50 129.45 -76.38
N TYR A 42 13.37 128.47 -76.63
CA TYR A 42 14.64 128.71 -77.31
C TYR A 42 14.44 129.10 -78.79
N LYS A 43 13.50 128.45 -79.49
CA LYS A 43 13.13 128.85 -80.86
C LYS A 43 12.55 130.26 -80.91
N GLN A 44 11.67 130.60 -79.96
CA GLN A 44 11.07 131.93 -79.86
C GLN A 44 12.14 133.00 -79.63
N LEU A 45 13.05 132.77 -78.69
CA LEU A 45 14.15 133.68 -78.39
C LEU A 45 15.09 133.87 -79.60
N HIS A 46 15.36 132.80 -80.35
CA HIS A 46 16.16 132.86 -81.58
C HIS A 46 15.44 133.63 -82.71
N SER A 47 14.12 133.51 -82.80
CA SER A 47 13.29 134.29 -83.73
C SER A 47 13.32 135.78 -83.38
N ASP A 48 13.15 136.13 -82.11
CA ASP A 48 13.17 137.51 -81.63
C ASP A 48 14.54 138.17 -81.85
N TYR A 49 15.63 137.42 -81.64
CA TYR A 49 17.00 137.88 -81.95
C TYR A 49 17.16 138.20 -83.44
N LYS A 50 16.63 137.34 -84.33
CA LYS A 50 16.70 137.56 -85.79
C LYS A 50 15.87 138.77 -86.22
N ILE A 51 14.67 138.96 -85.66
CA ILE A 51 13.83 140.13 -85.92
C ILE A 51 14.55 141.42 -85.51
N MET A 52 15.18 141.46 -84.34
CA MET A 52 15.95 142.62 -83.90
C MET A 52 17.17 142.88 -84.79
N SER A 53 17.87 141.83 -85.25
CA SER A 53 18.99 141.95 -86.19
C SER A 53 18.54 142.56 -87.52
N ASP A 54 17.42 142.08 -88.09
CA ASP A 54 16.88 142.60 -89.34
C ASP A 54 16.38 144.05 -89.20
N GLN A 55 15.82 144.41 -88.03
CA GLN A 55 15.42 145.78 -87.70
C GLN A 55 16.63 146.73 -87.58
N LEU A 56 17.74 146.26 -87.02
CA LEU A 56 19.00 147.01 -86.95
C LEU A 56 19.60 147.25 -88.34
N ASP A 57 19.55 146.24 -89.21
CA ASP A 57 19.97 146.37 -90.61
C ASP A 57 19.05 147.31 -91.41
N ALA A 58 17.75 147.30 -91.14
CA ALA A 58 16.80 148.25 -91.72
C ALA A 58 17.06 149.68 -91.24
N PHE A 59 17.32 149.87 -89.95
CA PHE A 59 17.66 151.16 -89.35
C PHE A 59 18.99 151.72 -89.89
N ALA A 60 19.99 150.86 -90.11
CA ALA A 60 21.25 151.23 -90.73
C ALA A 60 21.07 151.68 -92.19
N ARG A 61 20.17 151.03 -92.94
CA ARG A 61 19.83 151.42 -94.33
C ARG A 61 18.99 152.70 -94.39
N GLU A 62 18.14 152.96 -93.39
CA GLU A 62 17.35 154.19 -93.27
C GLU A 62 18.23 155.40 -92.95
N LYS A 63 19.22 155.24 -92.06
CA LYS A 63 20.21 156.27 -91.74
C LYS A 63 21.16 156.61 -92.90
N ALA A 64 21.32 155.74 -93.89
CA ALA A 64 22.15 156.01 -95.08
C ALA A 64 21.52 157.00 -96.09
N LYS A 65 20.24 157.38 -95.93
CA LYS A 65 19.51 158.23 -96.90
C LYS A 65 19.15 159.66 -96.41
N ALA A 66 19.57 160.09 -95.23
CA ALA A 66 19.22 161.42 -94.71
C ALA A 66 20.43 162.37 -94.58
N PRO A 67 20.41 163.59 -95.19
CA PRO A 67 21.50 164.56 -95.10
C PRO A 67 21.48 165.37 -93.79
N TRP A 68 22.59 165.26 -93.04
CA TRP A 68 23.22 166.22 -92.11
C TRP A 68 22.36 167.04 -91.12
N ARG A 69 22.61 166.86 -89.80
CA ARG A 69 23.45 167.78 -88.97
C ARG A 69 23.56 167.37 -87.47
N ARG A 70 24.82 167.34 -87.01
CA ARG A 70 25.40 167.77 -85.71
C ARG A 70 24.68 167.42 -84.39
N GLY A 71 25.25 166.43 -83.69
CA GLY A 71 25.03 166.10 -82.27
C GLY A 71 25.96 164.97 -81.84
N GLN A 72 27.27 165.20 -81.94
CA GLN A 72 28.33 164.20 -81.81
C GLN A 72 28.97 164.33 -80.42
N GLY A 73 28.71 163.36 -79.54
CA GLY A 73 29.30 163.33 -78.19
C GLY A 73 28.60 162.38 -77.21
N GLN A 74 27.31 162.09 -77.42
CA GLN A 74 26.54 161.21 -76.53
C GLN A 74 26.44 159.76 -77.04
N GLY A 75 26.46 159.56 -78.36
CA GLY A 75 26.40 158.23 -78.97
C GLY A 75 27.67 157.38 -78.80
N GLU A 76 28.86 157.98 -78.68
CA GLU A 76 30.10 157.21 -78.49
C GLU A 76 30.21 156.62 -77.08
N LEU A 77 29.70 157.32 -76.06
CA LEU A 77 29.66 156.82 -74.68
C LEU A 77 28.64 155.68 -74.52
N GLU A 78 27.48 155.79 -75.17
CA GLU A 78 26.47 154.74 -75.19
C GLU A 78 26.95 153.49 -75.94
N VAL A 79 27.68 153.65 -77.06
CA VAL A 79 28.27 152.53 -77.79
C VAL A 79 29.39 151.86 -76.98
N ALA A 80 30.25 152.62 -76.30
CA ALA A 80 31.29 152.04 -75.44
C ALA A 80 30.69 151.27 -74.24
N ARG A 81 29.63 151.82 -73.62
CA ARG A 81 28.92 151.19 -72.51
C ARG A 81 28.16 149.93 -72.96
N ALA A 82 27.58 149.95 -74.16
CA ALA A 82 26.97 148.78 -74.78
C ALA A 82 28.02 147.69 -75.09
N ARG A 83 29.22 148.06 -75.59
CA ARG A 83 30.31 147.10 -75.83
C ARG A 83 30.82 146.44 -74.54
N ALA A 84 31.02 147.22 -73.47
CA ALA A 84 31.40 146.67 -72.18
C ALA A 84 30.33 145.70 -71.66
N ARG A 85 29.05 146.06 -71.80
CA ARG A 85 27.93 145.19 -71.40
C ARG A 85 27.85 143.92 -72.25
N ILE A 86 28.13 144.01 -73.54
CA ILE A 86 28.22 142.83 -74.42
C ILE A 86 29.36 141.92 -73.97
N GLN A 87 30.53 142.46 -73.63
CA GLN A 87 31.65 141.66 -73.11
C GLN A 87 31.33 140.99 -71.76
N ASP A 88 30.67 141.71 -70.85
CA ASP A 88 30.21 141.13 -69.58
C ASP A 88 29.19 140.01 -69.79
N LEU A 89 28.23 140.22 -70.69
CA LEU A 89 27.22 139.22 -71.04
C LEU A 89 27.84 138.03 -71.77
N GLU A 90 28.83 138.23 -72.63
CA GLU A 90 29.59 137.14 -73.27
C GLU A 90 30.37 136.32 -72.22
N ALA A 91 30.94 136.98 -71.22
CA ALA A 91 31.59 136.30 -70.11
C ALA A 91 30.59 135.51 -69.25
N GLU A 92 29.42 136.09 -68.95
CA GLU A 92 28.34 135.44 -68.20
C GLU A 92 27.77 134.24 -68.97
N VAL A 93 27.54 134.39 -70.28
CA VAL A 93 27.14 133.29 -71.17
C VAL A 93 28.18 132.19 -71.17
N LYS A 94 29.49 132.50 -71.22
CA LYS A 94 30.54 131.47 -71.11
C LYS A 94 30.53 130.75 -69.77
N VAL A 95 30.32 131.45 -68.66
CA VAL A 95 30.20 130.84 -67.32
C VAL A 95 28.97 129.95 -67.22
N LEU A 96 27.83 130.42 -67.73
CA LEU A 96 26.59 129.63 -67.77
C LEU A 96 26.70 128.42 -68.70
N GLN A 97 27.37 128.57 -69.84
CA GLN A 97 27.68 127.47 -70.77
C GLN A 97 28.52 126.42 -70.05
N ALA A 98 29.61 126.82 -69.41
CA ALA A 98 30.47 125.90 -68.64
C ALA A 98 29.69 125.20 -67.52
N ARG A 99 28.79 125.91 -66.83
CA ARG A 99 27.95 125.33 -65.77
C ARG A 99 26.89 124.38 -66.32
N CYS A 100 26.33 124.67 -67.48
CA CYS A 100 25.44 123.76 -68.21
C CYS A 100 26.19 122.49 -68.64
N ASP A 101 27.40 122.64 -69.17
CA ASP A 101 28.27 121.53 -69.55
C ASP A 101 28.62 120.67 -68.33
N ASP A 102 28.95 121.28 -67.18
CA ASP A 102 29.17 120.60 -65.90
C ASP A 102 27.93 119.85 -65.39
N TYR A 103 26.75 120.48 -65.43
CA TYR A 103 25.50 119.83 -65.04
C TYR A 103 25.14 118.69 -65.99
N GLN A 104 25.42 118.83 -67.28
CA GLN A 104 25.19 117.79 -68.26
C GLN A 104 26.15 116.61 -68.04
N ALA A 105 27.40 116.89 -67.67
CA ALA A 105 28.36 115.86 -67.27
C ALA A 105 27.93 115.14 -65.97
N GLN A 106 27.51 115.90 -64.95
CA GLN A 106 27.01 115.33 -63.68
C GLN A 106 25.73 114.50 -63.88
N ALA A 107 24.78 114.97 -64.68
CA ALA A 107 23.56 114.22 -65.00
C ALA A 107 23.89 112.94 -65.78
N SER A 108 24.87 112.98 -66.68
CA SER A 108 25.34 111.79 -67.41
C SER A 108 26.01 110.79 -66.47
N GLN A 109 26.84 111.25 -65.53
CA GLN A 109 27.46 110.40 -64.52
C GLN A 109 26.41 109.78 -63.58
N LEU A 110 25.47 110.58 -63.08
CA LEU A 110 24.39 110.10 -62.22
C LEU A 110 23.50 109.07 -62.93
N ALA A 111 23.22 109.28 -64.22
CA ALA A 111 22.50 108.31 -65.03
C ALA A 111 23.26 106.98 -65.15
N GLN A 112 24.59 107.04 -65.33
CA GLN A 112 25.45 105.84 -65.34
C GLN A 112 25.47 105.14 -63.97
N ASP A 113 25.58 105.89 -62.88
CA ASP A 113 25.60 105.34 -61.51
C ASP A 113 24.26 104.68 -61.15
N LEU A 114 23.14 105.32 -61.52
CA LEU A 114 21.80 104.73 -61.36
C LEU A 114 21.65 103.44 -62.18
N GLN A 115 22.18 103.41 -63.39
CA GLN A 115 22.16 102.21 -64.22
C GLN A 115 22.99 101.09 -63.59
N MET A 116 24.16 101.39 -63.03
CA MET A 116 25.00 100.43 -62.30
C MET A 116 24.30 99.91 -61.04
N LEU A 117 23.70 100.78 -60.23
CA LEU A 117 22.93 100.40 -59.06
C LEU A 117 21.74 99.51 -59.42
N TYR A 118 21.05 99.80 -60.53
CA TYR A 118 19.95 98.97 -61.00
C TYR A 118 20.43 97.55 -61.36
N ILE A 119 21.58 97.44 -62.03
CA ILE A 119 22.20 96.14 -62.35
C ILE A 119 22.58 95.41 -61.05
N GLU A 120 23.18 96.08 -60.07
CA GLU A 120 23.53 95.48 -58.77
C GLU A 120 22.30 95.01 -57.98
N ILE A 121 21.24 95.81 -57.93
CA ILE A 121 19.97 95.43 -57.26
C ILE A 121 19.37 94.19 -57.92
N GLU A 122 19.40 94.12 -59.25
CA GLU A 122 18.86 92.97 -59.96
C GLU A 122 19.70 91.71 -59.75
N ASP A 123 21.04 91.83 -59.71
CA ASP A 123 21.94 90.73 -59.33
C ASP A 123 21.68 90.24 -57.90
N VAL A 124 21.52 91.14 -56.94
CA VAL A 124 21.18 90.78 -55.54
C VAL A 124 19.81 90.09 -55.46
N ARG A 125 18.81 90.57 -56.22
CA ARG A 125 17.48 89.93 -56.28
C ARG A 125 17.57 88.52 -56.83
N GLN A 126 18.37 88.31 -57.87
CA GLN A 126 18.58 86.98 -58.44
C GLN A 126 19.30 86.05 -57.44
N LYS A 127 20.33 86.54 -56.75
CA LYS A 127 21.02 85.80 -55.67
C LYS A 127 20.06 85.43 -54.53
N ASN A 128 19.22 86.34 -54.08
CA ASN A 128 18.22 86.05 -53.04
C ASN A 128 17.20 85.00 -53.48
N LYS A 129 16.73 85.04 -54.74
CA LYS A 129 15.86 83.99 -55.29
C LYS A 129 16.54 82.62 -55.32
N ALA A 130 17.81 82.58 -55.69
CA ALA A 130 18.60 81.35 -55.69
C ALA A 130 18.78 80.80 -54.26
N LEU A 131 19.13 81.65 -53.30
CA LEU A 131 19.26 81.27 -51.89
C LEU A 131 17.95 80.78 -51.29
N GLN A 132 16.81 81.43 -51.59
CA GLN A 132 15.51 80.95 -51.12
C GLN A 132 15.18 79.56 -51.66
N SER A 133 15.46 79.32 -52.95
CA SER A 133 15.28 78.00 -53.56
C SER A 133 16.18 76.94 -52.92
N GLU A 134 17.40 77.32 -52.52
CA GLU A 134 18.33 76.44 -51.80
C GLU A 134 17.83 76.13 -50.38
N ILE A 135 17.31 77.13 -49.65
CA ILE A 135 16.68 76.94 -48.34
C ILE A 135 15.50 75.97 -48.45
N ASP A 136 14.58 76.19 -49.39
CA ASP A 136 13.41 75.32 -49.58
C ASP A 136 13.85 73.88 -49.91
N SER A 137 14.90 73.72 -50.72
CA SER A 137 15.51 72.43 -51.03
C SER A 137 16.13 71.75 -49.80
N ILE A 138 16.82 72.52 -48.95
CA ILE A 138 17.40 72.01 -47.70
C ILE A 138 16.30 71.59 -46.72
N GLU A 139 15.25 72.40 -46.55
CA GLU A 139 14.11 72.06 -45.68
C GLU A 139 13.41 70.79 -46.15
N GLN A 140 13.20 70.65 -47.46
CA GLN A 140 12.60 69.45 -48.02
C GLN A 140 13.49 68.22 -47.77
N ARG A 141 14.82 68.35 -47.95
CA ARG A 141 15.78 67.28 -47.63
C ARG A 141 15.78 66.95 -46.14
N TYR A 142 15.74 67.95 -45.26
CA TYR A 142 15.67 67.77 -43.81
C TYR A 142 14.40 67.03 -43.40
N ARG A 143 13.23 67.42 -43.93
CA ARG A 143 11.96 66.71 -43.67
C ARG A 143 12.02 65.25 -44.15
N LYS A 144 12.52 65.02 -45.36
CA LYS A 144 12.72 63.67 -45.91
C LYS A 144 13.67 62.83 -45.07
N ALA A 145 14.73 63.43 -44.51
CA ALA A 145 15.70 62.74 -43.65
C ALA A 145 15.17 62.53 -42.22
N SER A 146 14.32 63.42 -41.72
CA SER A 146 13.75 63.33 -40.37
C SER A 146 12.70 62.22 -40.24
N GLN A 147 11.98 61.89 -41.31
CA GLN A 147 10.94 60.86 -41.26
C GLN A 147 11.49 59.46 -40.93
N PRO A 148 12.53 58.94 -41.62
CA PRO A 148 13.16 57.67 -41.26
C PRO A 148 13.68 57.61 -39.83
N ILE A 149 14.15 58.74 -39.27
CA ILE A 149 14.63 58.80 -37.88
C ILE A 149 13.46 58.55 -36.91
N GLN A 150 12.31 59.19 -37.13
CA GLN A 150 11.12 58.96 -36.31
C GLN A 150 10.61 57.53 -36.42
N ASP A 151 10.61 56.95 -37.63
CA ASP A 151 10.21 55.57 -37.84
C ASP A 151 11.16 54.60 -37.12
N LEU A 152 12.47 54.85 -37.16
CA LEU A 152 13.48 54.09 -36.41
C LEU A 152 13.32 54.22 -34.90
N GLU A 153 12.97 55.41 -34.38
CA GLU A 153 12.68 55.60 -32.95
C GLU A 153 11.47 54.79 -32.50
N MET A 154 10.40 54.77 -33.30
CA MET A 154 9.22 53.95 -33.02
C MET A 154 9.55 52.47 -33.05
N LEU A 155 10.30 52.01 -34.06
CA LEU A 155 10.73 50.61 -34.17
C LEU A 155 11.62 50.21 -32.99
N ASN A 156 12.53 51.07 -32.56
CA ASN A 156 13.40 50.80 -31.41
C ASN A 156 12.59 50.71 -30.11
N LYS A 157 11.54 51.53 -29.94
CA LYS A 157 10.62 51.40 -28.79
C LYS A 157 9.89 50.06 -28.82
N GLU A 158 9.38 49.63 -29.96
CA GLU A 158 8.70 48.34 -30.10
C GLU A 158 9.64 47.16 -29.83
N LEU A 159 10.88 47.22 -30.36
CA LEU A 159 11.90 46.21 -30.10
C LEU A 159 12.27 46.12 -28.62
N ASN A 160 12.43 47.26 -27.94
CA ASN A 160 12.69 47.27 -26.51
C ASN A 160 11.55 46.66 -25.71
N GLN A 161 10.29 46.96 -26.05
CA GLN A 161 9.14 46.32 -25.42
C GLN A 161 9.15 44.79 -25.63
N LYS A 162 9.38 44.32 -26.87
CA LYS A 162 9.51 42.88 -27.16
C LYS A 162 10.63 42.22 -26.36
N ASN A 163 11.78 42.88 -26.24
CA ASN A 163 12.90 42.38 -25.43
C ASN A 163 12.53 42.26 -23.95
N THR A 164 11.79 43.22 -23.39
CA THR A 164 11.33 43.11 -21.99
C THR A 164 10.37 41.93 -21.77
N VAL A 165 9.47 41.67 -22.72
CA VAL A 165 8.56 40.53 -22.65
C VAL A 165 9.34 39.22 -22.76
N LEU A 166 10.23 39.10 -23.75
CA LEU A 166 11.07 37.91 -23.91
C LEU A 166 11.94 37.63 -22.68
N GLN A 167 12.50 38.66 -22.04
CA GLN A 167 13.26 38.48 -20.81
C GLN A 167 12.39 37.92 -19.68
N SER A 168 11.17 38.45 -19.51
CA SER A 168 10.24 37.92 -18.51
C SER A 168 9.81 36.47 -18.78
N GLU A 169 9.69 36.08 -20.06
CA GLU A 169 9.40 34.70 -20.46
C GLU A 169 10.58 33.77 -20.15
N ILE A 170 11.82 34.22 -20.42
CA ILE A 170 13.05 33.50 -20.06
C ILE A 170 13.10 33.25 -18.55
N ASP A 171 12.91 34.30 -17.73
CA ASP A 171 12.95 34.19 -16.27
C ASP A 171 11.88 33.20 -15.75
N SER A 172 10.68 33.23 -16.35
CA SER A 172 9.58 32.30 -16.04
C SER A 172 9.91 30.85 -16.42
N ILE A 173 10.56 30.64 -17.58
CA ILE A 173 11.01 29.31 -18.01
C ILE A 173 12.11 28.80 -17.08
N GLU A 174 13.10 29.63 -16.72
CA GLU A 174 14.16 29.25 -15.79
C GLU A 174 13.60 28.86 -14.42
N GLN A 175 12.63 29.62 -13.91
CA GLN A 175 11.99 29.29 -12.64
C GLN A 175 11.25 27.95 -12.72
N ARG A 176 10.54 27.68 -13.81
CA ARG A 176 9.86 26.38 -14.04
C ARG A 176 10.87 25.25 -14.17
N TYR A 177 11.99 25.46 -14.87
CA TYR A 177 13.06 24.47 -14.99
C TYR A 177 13.66 24.14 -13.63
N ARG A 178 13.99 25.14 -12.80
CA ARG A 178 14.49 24.90 -11.42
C ARG A 178 13.50 24.11 -10.58
N LYS A 179 12.21 24.48 -10.62
CA LYS A 179 11.14 23.75 -9.91
C LYS A 179 10.99 22.31 -10.39
N ALA A 180 11.16 22.04 -11.69
CA ALA A 180 11.09 20.70 -12.25
C ALA A 180 12.36 19.87 -12.01
N SER A 181 13.53 20.51 -11.93
CA SER A 181 14.82 19.86 -11.68
C SER A 181 14.97 19.38 -10.24
N GLN A 182 14.36 20.06 -9.27
CA GLN A 182 14.49 19.68 -7.85
C GLN A 182 13.93 18.28 -7.55
N PRO A 183 12.69 17.92 -7.95
CA PRO A 183 12.18 16.56 -7.75
C PRO A 183 13.01 15.47 -8.44
N ILE A 184 13.68 15.78 -9.56
CA ILE A 184 14.54 14.82 -10.24
C ILE A 184 15.75 14.48 -9.37
N GLN A 185 16.41 15.49 -8.78
CA GLN A 185 17.52 15.28 -7.83
C GLN A 185 17.06 14.51 -6.59
N ASP A 186 15.88 14.83 -6.06
CA ASP A 186 15.32 14.13 -4.90
C ASP A 186 15.04 12.65 -5.23
N LEU A 187 14.51 12.36 -6.42
CA LEU A 187 14.29 10.98 -6.90
C LEU A 187 15.61 10.22 -7.14
N GLU A 188 16.64 10.88 -7.66
CA GLU A 188 17.97 10.28 -7.82
C GLU A 188 18.57 9.88 -6.47
N MET A 189 18.49 10.75 -5.46
CA MET A 189 18.93 10.43 -4.10
C MET A 189 18.13 9.27 -3.48
N LEU A 190 16.80 9.28 -3.65
CA LEU A 190 15.95 8.21 -3.13
C LEU A 190 16.24 6.86 -3.81
N ASN A 191 16.50 6.87 -5.11
CA ASN A 191 16.84 5.66 -5.85
C ASN A 191 18.19 5.08 -5.42
N GLU A 192 19.17 5.93 -5.11
CA GLU A 192 20.45 5.49 -4.54
C GLU A 192 20.27 4.88 -3.14
N GLU A 193 19.45 5.48 -2.27
CA GLU A 193 19.13 4.91 -0.95
C GLU A 193 18.44 3.53 -1.07
N LEU A 194 17.46 3.41 -1.98
CA LEU A 194 16.77 2.14 -2.25
C LEU A 194 17.72 1.09 -2.83
N SER A 195 18.64 1.47 -3.70
CA SER A 195 19.67 0.59 -4.24
C SER A 195 20.57 0.03 -3.14
N GLN A 196 21.00 0.88 -2.20
CA GLN A 196 21.81 0.47 -1.05
C GLN A 196 21.03 -0.46 -0.10
N LYS A 197 19.77 -0.15 0.21
CA LYS A 197 18.89 -1.03 1.01
C LYS A 197 18.69 -2.40 0.34
N ASN A 198 18.44 -2.43 -0.97
CA ASN A 198 18.31 -3.68 -1.72
C ASN A 198 19.59 -4.50 -1.70
N LYS A 199 20.75 -3.85 -1.77
CA LYS A 199 22.05 -4.54 -1.64
C LYS A 199 22.22 -5.16 -0.25
N ALA A 200 21.85 -4.45 0.82
CA ALA A 200 21.91 -4.95 2.19
C ALA A 200 20.98 -6.15 2.41
N LEU A 201 19.72 -6.05 1.96
CA LEU A 201 18.74 -7.15 2.05
C LEU A 201 19.20 -8.41 1.30
N ARG A 202 19.86 -8.25 0.15
CA ARG A 202 20.42 -9.40 -0.59
C ARG A 202 21.50 -10.13 0.18
N LEU A 203 22.33 -9.42 0.95
CA LEU A 203 23.36 -10.04 1.79
C LEU A 203 22.71 -10.78 2.96
N GLU A 204 21.74 -10.18 3.64
CA GLU A 204 21.00 -10.81 4.74
C GLU A 204 20.28 -12.09 4.30
N ILE A 205 19.66 -12.09 3.11
CA ILE A 205 19.04 -13.29 2.54
C ILE A 205 20.06 -14.41 2.32
N GLU A 206 21.29 -14.08 1.90
CA GLU A 206 22.32 -15.07 1.66
C GLU A 206 22.84 -15.68 2.98
N ASP A 207 23.06 -14.84 4.00
CA ASP A 207 23.42 -15.30 5.35
C ASP A 207 22.34 -16.23 5.94
N LEU A 208 21.05 -15.87 5.76
CA LEU A 208 19.93 -16.70 6.22
C LEU A 208 19.84 -18.04 5.48
N LYS A 209 20.19 -18.09 4.20
CA LYS A 209 20.24 -19.36 3.44
C LYS A 209 21.37 -20.25 3.94
N GLU A 210 22.54 -19.69 4.20
CA GLU A 210 23.69 -20.43 4.74
C GLU A 210 23.34 -21.03 6.11
N ASN A 211 22.75 -20.22 7.01
CA ASN A 211 22.29 -20.67 8.32
C ASN A 211 21.25 -21.79 8.23
N ASN A 212 20.26 -21.68 7.34
CA ASN A 212 19.29 -22.75 7.11
C ASN A 212 19.94 -24.03 6.56
N GLY A 213 20.97 -23.90 5.72
CA GLY A 213 21.76 -25.02 5.24
C GLY A 213 22.41 -25.79 6.39
N THR A 214 23.06 -25.06 7.31
CA THR A 214 23.68 -25.63 8.51
C THR A 214 22.66 -26.33 9.42
N LEU A 215 21.54 -25.68 9.73
CA LEU A 215 20.48 -26.27 10.56
C LEU A 215 19.89 -27.54 9.95
N ARG A 216 19.70 -27.58 8.62
CA ARG A 216 19.23 -28.79 7.93
C ARG A 216 20.21 -29.95 8.08
N CYS A 217 21.51 -29.68 7.99
CA CYS A 217 22.54 -30.70 8.24
C CYS A 217 22.51 -31.21 9.69
N GLU A 218 22.30 -30.33 10.68
CA GLU A 218 22.17 -30.72 12.08
C GLU A 218 20.95 -31.60 12.34
N VAL A 219 19.79 -31.23 11.79
CA VAL A 219 18.55 -32.03 11.88
C VAL A 219 18.76 -33.42 11.31
N ASN A 220 19.32 -33.52 10.09
CA ASN A 220 19.62 -34.82 9.48
C ASN A 220 20.56 -35.67 10.35
N SER A 221 21.57 -35.06 10.97
CA SER A 221 22.47 -35.76 11.90
C SER A 221 21.75 -36.27 13.16
N LEU A 222 20.82 -35.49 13.71
CA LEU A 222 20.02 -35.89 14.87
C LEU A 222 19.04 -37.00 14.52
N GLU A 223 18.38 -36.93 13.37
CA GLU A 223 17.49 -37.99 12.88
C GLU A 223 18.23 -39.32 12.73
N GLU A 224 19.45 -39.30 12.19
CA GLU A 224 20.29 -40.49 12.07
C GLU A 224 20.64 -41.08 13.46
N LYS A 225 21.04 -40.21 14.40
CA LYS A 225 21.31 -40.62 15.80
C LYS A 225 20.08 -41.23 16.46
N TYR A 226 18.90 -40.63 16.28
CA TYR A 226 17.64 -41.12 16.83
C TYR A 226 17.24 -42.48 16.22
N ALA A 227 17.36 -42.62 14.90
CA ALA A 227 17.11 -43.89 14.22
C ALA A 227 18.05 -44.99 14.73
N ASN A 228 19.31 -44.66 15.01
CA ASN A 228 20.26 -45.58 15.60
C ASN A 228 19.89 -45.99 17.04
N ALA A 229 19.51 -45.03 17.88
CA ALA A 229 19.05 -45.29 19.24
C ALA A 229 17.81 -46.19 19.27
N ARG A 230 16.84 -45.94 18.37
CA ARG A 230 15.64 -46.76 18.22
C ARG A 230 15.96 -48.20 17.81
N ARG A 231 16.91 -48.38 16.88
CA ARG A 231 17.41 -49.72 16.49
C ARG A 231 18.05 -50.44 17.68
N MET A 232 18.89 -49.76 18.47
CA MET A 232 19.48 -50.35 19.68
C MET A 232 18.42 -50.74 20.72
N ALA A 233 17.43 -49.88 20.97
CA ALA A 233 16.34 -50.18 21.89
C ALA A 233 15.53 -51.41 21.45
N ALA A 234 15.23 -51.52 20.15
CA ALA A 234 14.54 -52.70 19.60
C ALA A 234 15.36 -53.98 19.78
N GLN A 235 16.68 -53.93 19.54
CA GLN A 235 17.57 -55.07 19.78
C GLN A 235 17.61 -55.48 21.25
N PHE A 236 17.64 -54.51 22.18
CA PHE A 236 17.58 -54.83 23.61
C PHE A 236 16.25 -55.47 23.98
N ARG A 237 15.12 -54.97 23.46
CA ARG A 237 13.81 -55.58 23.70
C ARG A 237 13.77 -57.04 23.25
N ILE A 238 14.23 -57.33 22.04
CA ILE A 238 14.30 -58.72 21.53
C ILE A 238 15.17 -59.58 22.45
N LYS A 239 16.37 -59.10 22.83
CA LYS A 239 17.25 -59.85 23.73
C LYS A 239 16.63 -60.12 25.11
N ILE A 240 15.87 -59.16 25.64
CA ILE A 240 15.14 -59.32 26.91
C ILE A 240 14.04 -60.37 26.72
N GLU A 241 13.23 -60.27 25.67
CA GLU A 241 12.18 -61.24 25.35
C GLU A 241 12.73 -62.67 25.18
N GLU A 242 13.87 -62.82 24.49
CA GLU A 242 14.58 -64.09 24.32
C GLU A 242 15.18 -64.63 25.63
N SER A 243 15.70 -63.76 26.49
CA SER A 243 16.41 -64.16 27.72
C SER A 243 15.46 -64.56 28.86
N PHE A 244 14.25 -63.99 28.89
CA PHE A 244 13.32 -64.25 29.99
C PHE A 244 12.34 -65.39 29.72
N GLY A 245 12.29 -65.97 28.52
CA GLY A 245 11.38 -67.09 28.22
C GLY A 245 9.92 -66.79 28.55
N LEU A 246 9.56 -65.51 28.66
CA LEU A 246 8.22 -65.04 28.97
C LEU A 246 7.40 -65.27 27.71
N ALA A 247 6.80 -66.46 27.58
CA ALA A 247 5.60 -66.62 26.79
C ALA A 247 4.64 -65.55 27.29
N SER A 248 4.51 -64.47 26.52
CA SER A 248 3.80 -63.23 26.89
C SER A 248 2.51 -63.60 27.63
N HIS A 249 2.33 -63.15 28.89
CA HIS A 249 1.15 -63.46 29.70
C HIS A 249 -0.14 -63.07 28.96
N ARG A 250 -0.05 -62.16 28.00
CA ARG A 250 -1.05 -61.89 26.96
C ARG A 250 -1.68 -63.14 26.29
N ILE A 251 -0.92 -64.23 26.07
CA ILE A 251 -1.43 -65.48 25.49
C ILE A 251 -2.20 -66.30 26.56
N LEU A 252 -1.80 -66.18 27.83
CA LEU A 252 -2.39 -66.94 28.94
C LEU A 252 -3.69 -66.32 29.47
N ILE A 253 -3.88 -64.99 29.34
CA ILE A 253 -5.08 -64.29 29.82
C ILE A 253 -6.37 -64.84 29.18
N PRO A 254 -6.49 -65.01 27.84
CA PRO A 254 -7.65 -65.66 27.24
C PRO A 254 -7.83 -67.10 27.72
N HIS A 255 -6.74 -67.85 27.88
CA HIS A 255 -6.79 -69.24 28.35
C HIS A 255 -7.34 -69.36 29.78
N TYR A 256 -6.86 -68.54 30.71
CA TYR A 256 -7.38 -68.52 32.08
C TYR A 256 -8.86 -68.10 32.12
N TYR A 257 -9.24 -67.12 31.30
CA TYR A 257 -10.64 -66.71 31.20
C TYR A 257 -11.51 -67.87 30.68
N GLU A 258 -11.10 -68.54 29.61
CA GLU A 258 -11.79 -69.72 29.07
C GLU A 258 -11.90 -70.83 30.12
N GLU A 259 -10.81 -71.11 30.85
CA GLU A 259 -10.77 -72.09 31.93
C GLU A 259 -11.78 -71.77 33.04
N ILE A 260 -11.87 -70.50 33.47
CA ILE A 260 -12.87 -70.05 34.45
C ILE A 260 -14.29 -70.30 33.93
N THR A 261 -14.60 -69.88 32.70
CA THR A 261 -15.96 -70.09 32.14
C THR A 261 -16.30 -71.58 32.03
N SER A 262 -15.32 -72.43 31.69
CA SER A 262 -15.47 -73.88 31.61
C SER A 262 -15.72 -74.50 33.00
N LYS A 263 -14.93 -74.10 34.01
CA LYS A 263 -15.11 -74.55 35.40
C LYS A 263 -16.47 -74.13 35.98
N ILE A 264 -16.92 -72.90 35.73
CA ILE A 264 -18.25 -72.44 36.15
C ILE A 264 -19.34 -73.31 35.52
N SER A 265 -19.26 -73.55 34.20
CA SER A 265 -20.22 -74.41 33.49
C SER A 265 -20.24 -75.84 34.04
N HIS A 266 -19.07 -76.40 34.34
CA HIS A 266 -18.94 -77.71 34.98
C HIS A 266 -19.57 -77.74 36.39
N LEU A 267 -19.30 -76.72 37.20
CA LEU A 267 -19.83 -76.61 38.56
C LEU A 267 -21.35 -76.56 38.59
N VAL A 268 -21.94 -75.72 37.73
CA VAL A 268 -23.40 -75.54 37.66
C VAL A 268 -24.09 -76.83 37.25
N SER A 269 -23.68 -77.45 36.14
CA SER A 269 -24.28 -78.68 35.63
C SER A 269 -24.17 -79.85 36.62
N LYS A 270 -23.00 -80.02 37.26
CA LYS A 270 -22.72 -81.15 38.13
C LYS A 270 -23.32 -81.00 39.53
N TYR A 271 -23.15 -79.85 40.17
CA TYR A 271 -23.40 -79.71 41.61
C TYR A 271 -24.62 -78.87 41.98
N LEU A 272 -25.21 -78.09 41.06
CA LEU A 272 -26.33 -77.23 41.40
C LEU A 272 -27.68 -77.85 41.02
N ASN A 273 -28.64 -77.79 41.96
CA ASN A 273 -30.03 -78.19 41.79
C ASN A 273 -30.85 -76.94 41.56
N THR A 274 -31.44 -76.84 40.38
CA THR A 274 -32.34 -75.75 40.00
C THR A 274 -33.76 -75.98 40.53
N ALA A 275 -34.04 -77.13 41.16
CA ALA A 275 -35.31 -77.39 41.84
C ALA A 275 -35.42 -76.57 43.14
N PRO A 276 -36.59 -75.98 43.45
CA PRO A 276 -36.77 -75.10 44.59
C PRO A 276 -36.55 -75.82 45.92
N LYS A 277 -35.51 -75.42 46.64
CA LYS A 277 -35.21 -75.85 48.02
C LYS A 277 -35.18 -74.61 48.91
N GLU A 278 -36.36 -74.16 49.31
CA GLU A 278 -36.58 -73.02 50.22
C GLU A 278 -36.08 -71.66 49.70
N ARG A 279 -37.00 -70.69 49.58
CA ARG A 279 -36.62 -69.33 49.19
C ARG A 279 -35.69 -68.72 50.25
N PRO A 280 -34.51 -68.20 49.86
CA PRO A 280 -33.66 -67.46 50.79
C PRO A 280 -34.44 -66.31 51.42
N LYS A 281 -34.37 -66.18 52.75
CA LYS A 281 -34.99 -65.04 53.44
C LYS A 281 -34.38 -63.74 52.91
N GLU A 282 -35.22 -62.80 52.48
CA GLU A 282 -34.81 -61.48 52.02
C GLU A 282 -33.96 -60.79 53.10
N GLN A 283 -32.68 -60.55 52.80
CA GLN A 283 -31.82 -59.66 53.58
C GLN A 283 -31.83 -58.28 52.94
N ASN A 284 -31.81 -57.23 53.77
CA ASN A 284 -32.05 -55.83 53.38
C ASN A 284 -30.95 -55.18 52.49
N GLN A 285 -29.89 -55.89 52.15
CA GLN A 285 -28.84 -55.40 51.23
C GLN A 285 -28.48 -56.51 50.25
N ARG A 286 -29.19 -56.57 49.12
CA ARG A 286 -28.88 -57.50 48.02
C ARG A 286 -27.94 -56.83 47.03
N ARG A 287 -26.78 -57.42 46.77
CA ARG A 287 -25.98 -57.10 45.59
C ARG A 287 -26.70 -57.65 44.35
N GLN A 288 -26.35 -57.16 43.17
CA GLN A 288 -26.97 -57.58 41.91
C GLN A 288 -26.94 -59.10 41.72
N ARG A 289 -25.80 -59.74 42.02
CA ARG A 289 -25.65 -61.21 41.99
C ARG A 289 -26.63 -61.98 42.90
N ASP A 290 -27.00 -61.42 44.06
CA ASP A 290 -27.97 -62.04 44.97
C ASP A 290 -29.37 -61.96 44.37
N VAL A 291 -29.67 -60.87 43.67
CA VAL A 291 -30.91 -60.70 42.91
C VAL A 291 -30.93 -61.69 41.75
N SER A 292 -29.85 -61.78 40.97
CA SER A 292 -29.69 -62.73 39.86
C SER A 292 -29.95 -64.17 40.29
N LEU A 293 -29.35 -64.60 41.41
CA LEU A 293 -29.52 -65.95 41.95
C LEU A 293 -30.94 -66.18 42.50
N SER A 294 -31.55 -65.19 43.16
CA SER A 294 -32.90 -65.31 43.72
C SER A 294 -34.00 -65.47 42.66
N LYS A 295 -33.86 -64.81 41.50
CA LYS A 295 -34.83 -64.85 40.40
C LYS A 295 -34.93 -66.22 39.71
N ILE A 296 -34.01 -67.14 39.97
CA ILE A 296 -33.98 -68.48 39.36
C ILE A 296 -35.24 -69.29 39.70
N TRP A 297 -35.90 -69.00 40.83
CA TRP A 297 -37.10 -69.71 41.29
C TRP A 297 -38.41 -68.94 41.09
N ASP A 298 -38.36 -67.68 40.70
CA ASP A 298 -39.55 -66.82 40.62
C ASP A 298 -40.21 -66.82 39.25
N GLU A 299 -39.54 -67.38 38.24
CA GLU A 299 -39.98 -67.41 36.86
C GLU A 299 -40.13 -68.87 36.38
N ASN A 300 -41.06 -69.13 35.45
CA ASN A 300 -41.27 -70.43 34.81
C ASN A 300 -40.12 -70.78 33.83
N LEU A 301 -38.88 -70.71 34.33
CA LEU A 301 -37.67 -70.94 33.56
C LEU A 301 -37.47 -72.43 33.31
N SER A 302 -37.02 -72.76 32.11
CA SER A 302 -36.46 -74.05 31.77
C SER A 302 -35.19 -74.33 32.58
N ASP A 303 -34.81 -75.60 32.70
CA ASP A 303 -33.61 -75.98 33.44
C ASP A 303 -32.34 -75.32 32.86
N HIS A 304 -32.26 -75.18 31.54
CA HIS A 304 -31.15 -74.51 30.86
C HIS A 304 -31.07 -72.99 31.17
N GLU A 305 -32.21 -72.29 31.24
CA GLU A 305 -32.24 -70.88 31.65
C GLU A 305 -31.82 -70.71 33.11
N LYS A 306 -32.23 -71.64 33.99
CA LYS A 306 -31.82 -71.64 35.40
C LYS A 306 -30.32 -71.89 35.56
N GLU A 307 -29.75 -72.83 34.79
CA GLU A 307 -28.31 -73.06 34.74
C GLU A 307 -27.56 -71.81 34.26
N SER A 308 -28.04 -71.17 33.19
CA SER A 308 -27.43 -69.97 32.63
C SER A 308 -27.45 -68.78 33.61
N ARG A 309 -28.53 -68.60 34.38
CA ARG A 309 -28.58 -67.59 35.45
C ARG A 309 -27.69 -67.95 36.63
N CYS A 310 -27.53 -69.22 36.98
CA CYS A 310 -26.53 -69.65 37.98
C CYS A 310 -25.10 -69.31 37.51
N MET A 311 -24.77 -69.59 36.24
CA MET A 311 -23.46 -69.27 35.67
C MET A 311 -23.17 -67.77 35.73
N ALA A 312 -24.15 -66.94 35.33
CA ALA A 312 -24.07 -65.48 35.43
C ALA A 312 -23.82 -65.01 36.87
N ALA A 313 -24.58 -65.53 37.83
CA ALA A 313 -24.45 -65.15 39.24
C ALA A 313 -23.08 -65.53 39.84
N ILE A 314 -22.51 -66.69 39.45
CA ILE A 314 -21.16 -67.09 39.88
C ILE A 314 -20.10 -66.18 39.25
N PHE A 315 -20.22 -65.86 37.96
CA PHE A 315 -19.26 -64.98 37.29
C PHE A 315 -19.31 -63.55 37.86
N GLU A 316 -20.51 -63.00 38.10
CA GLU A 316 -20.71 -61.71 38.78
C GLU A 316 -20.07 -61.72 40.19
N PHE A 317 -20.22 -62.81 40.94
CA PHE A 317 -19.55 -62.98 42.23
C PHE A 317 -18.02 -62.88 42.10
N LEU A 318 -17.42 -63.60 41.16
CA LEU A 318 -15.96 -63.53 40.94
C LEU A 318 -15.52 -62.14 40.48
N ASN A 319 -16.29 -61.47 39.62
CA ASN A 319 -15.99 -60.13 39.16
C ASN A 319 -16.02 -59.08 40.27
N ASP A 320 -16.98 -59.20 41.18
CA ASP A 320 -17.10 -58.30 42.32
C ASP A 320 -16.00 -58.52 43.37
N GLU A 321 -15.59 -59.76 43.59
CA GLU A 321 -14.73 -60.13 44.72
C GLU A 321 -13.25 -60.26 44.36
N ILE A 322 -12.90 -60.68 43.15
CA ILE A 322 -11.50 -60.97 42.79
C ILE A 322 -11.04 -60.45 41.43
N LEU A 323 -11.87 -60.52 40.38
CA LEU A 323 -11.41 -60.10 39.06
C LEU A 323 -11.32 -58.57 38.96
N LEU A 324 -10.19 -58.07 38.44
CA LEU A 324 -9.83 -56.65 38.39
C LEU A 324 -9.80 -55.95 39.75
N LYS A 325 -9.88 -56.68 40.87
CA LYS A 325 -9.71 -56.12 42.22
C LYS A 325 -8.24 -56.24 42.63
N PRO A 326 -7.64 -55.20 43.24
CA PRO A 326 -6.35 -55.35 43.87
C PRO A 326 -6.43 -56.46 44.92
N ALA A 327 -5.63 -57.50 44.74
CA ALA A 327 -5.48 -58.61 45.66
C ALA A 327 -4.10 -59.24 45.45
N PHE A 328 -3.29 -59.34 46.50
CA PHE A 328 -1.89 -59.76 46.42
C PHE A 328 -1.66 -61.14 47.04
N GLY A 329 -2.62 -61.65 47.82
CA GLY A 329 -2.56 -62.98 48.42
C GLY A 329 -1.55 -63.04 49.56
N LEU A 330 -1.33 -61.92 50.26
CA LEU A 330 -0.36 -61.78 51.34
C LEU A 330 -1.02 -61.83 52.73
N GLU A 331 -2.29 -62.22 52.84
CA GLU A 331 -3.02 -62.21 54.11
C GLU A 331 -2.41 -63.12 55.19
N ASP A 332 -1.65 -64.14 54.78
CA ASP A 332 -1.00 -65.08 55.70
C ASP A 332 0.48 -64.73 55.97
N ASP A 333 1.04 -63.78 55.23
CA ASP A 333 2.46 -63.41 55.31
C ASP A 333 2.73 -62.30 56.34
N ASP A 334 1.68 -61.66 56.87
CA ASP A 334 1.75 -60.72 57.99
C ASP A 334 0.67 -60.99 59.06
N GLU A 335 1.04 -60.89 60.35
CA GLU A 335 0.20 -61.35 61.47
C GLU A 335 -1.20 -60.70 61.52
N ASP A 336 -1.36 -59.51 60.94
CA ASP A 336 -2.58 -58.69 61.03
C ASP A 336 -3.22 -58.38 59.65
N GLY A 337 -2.75 -58.94 58.53
CA GLY A 337 -3.26 -58.61 57.19
C GLY A 337 -3.11 -57.12 56.82
N THR A 338 -2.22 -56.40 57.51
CA THR A 338 -1.90 -54.99 57.28
C THR A 338 -1.17 -54.76 55.96
N LEU A 339 -0.33 -55.69 55.53
CA LEU A 339 0.44 -55.60 54.30
C LEU A 339 -0.48 -55.69 53.08
N GLU A 340 -1.33 -56.71 53.01
CA GLU A 340 -2.35 -56.85 51.96
C GLU A 340 -3.23 -55.60 51.91
N ARG A 341 -3.79 -55.17 53.05
CA ARG A 341 -4.65 -53.97 53.10
C ARG A 341 -3.95 -52.71 52.64
N GLY A 342 -2.70 -52.50 53.05
CA GLY A 342 -1.90 -51.35 52.66
C GLY A 342 -1.62 -51.31 51.16
N LEU A 343 -1.28 -52.46 50.55
CA LEU A 343 -1.04 -52.57 49.11
C LEU A 343 -2.33 -52.40 48.30
N VAL A 344 -3.44 -52.97 48.75
CA VAL A 344 -4.76 -52.81 48.12
C VAL A 344 -5.20 -51.35 48.16
N GLU A 345 -5.04 -50.67 49.29
CA GLU A 345 -5.35 -49.25 49.43
C GLU A 345 -4.45 -48.39 48.54
N PHE A 346 -3.15 -48.70 48.50
CA PHE A 346 -2.19 -48.00 47.65
C PHE A 346 -2.55 -48.12 46.16
N GLU A 347 -2.81 -49.33 45.65
CA GLU A 347 -3.21 -49.50 44.24
C GLU A 347 -4.57 -48.86 43.96
N THR A 348 -5.51 -48.91 44.90
CA THR A 348 -6.81 -48.24 44.76
C THR A 348 -6.63 -46.73 44.61
N ARG A 349 -5.75 -46.11 45.41
CA ARG A 349 -5.42 -44.68 45.31
C ARG A 349 -4.72 -44.37 43.98
N LEU A 350 -3.78 -45.20 43.55
CA LEU A 350 -3.13 -45.05 42.23
C LEU A 350 -4.15 -45.10 41.09
N ARG A 351 -5.14 -45.99 41.15
CA ARG A 351 -6.21 -46.07 40.14
C ARG A 351 -7.10 -44.84 40.12
N ALA A 352 -7.35 -44.22 41.27
CA ALA A 352 -8.15 -43.00 41.39
C ALA A 352 -7.42 -41.71 40.95
N CYS A 353 -6.11 -41.74 40.70
CA CYS A 353 -5.38 -40.57 40.21
C CYS A 353 -5.83 -40.14 38.80
N PRO A 354 -6.01 -38.83 38.53
CA PRO A 354 -6.39 -38.30 37.21
C PRO A 354 -5.38 -38.62 36.10
N GLU A 355 -5.88 -38.90 34.91
CA GLU A 355 -5.10 -39.25 33.71
C GLU A 355 -4.18 -38.13 33.21
N ASP A 356 -4.56 -36.87 33.41
CA ASP A 356 -3.81 -35.69 32.91
C ASP A 356 -2.49 -35.40 33.64
N SER A 357 -2.14 -36.20 34.64
CA SER A 357 -0.89 -36.04 35.38
C SER A 357 0.26 -36.76 34.67
N ILE A 358 1.44 -36.13 34.64
CA ILE A 358 2.73 -36.72 34.24
C ILE A 358 3.01 -38.06 34.98
N GLU A 359 2.24 -38.35 36.03
CA GLU A 359 2.28 -39.57 36.82
C GLU A 359 1.70 -40.81 36.14
N PHE A 360 1.05 -40.73 34.98
CA PHE A 360 0.46 -41.93 34.35
C PHE A 360 1.52 -42.98 33.97
N ALA A 361 2.66 -42.57 33.40
CA ALA A 361 3.78 -43.47 33.15
C ALA A 361 4.42 -44.02 34.43
N LEU A 362 4.33 -43.26 35.54
CA LEU A 362 4.82 -43.68 36.85
C LEU A 362 3.84 -44.67 37.51
N LYS A 363 2.53 -44.47 37.36
CA LYS A 363 1.46 -45.34 37.91
C LYS A 363 1.65 -46.79 37.49
N ASN A 364 1.84 -47.03 36.20
CA ASN A 364 2.03 -48.39 35.66
C ASN A 364 3.36 -49.01 36.13
N ASN A 365 4.41 -48.20 36.29
CA ASN A 365 5.68 -48.67 36.84
C ASN A 365 5.54 -49.09 38.31
N TRP A 366 4.77 -48.35 39.11
CA TRP A 366 4.53 -48.67 40.52
C TRP A 366 3.72 -49.96 40.70
N VAL A 367 2.72 -50.22 39.87
CA VAL A 367 1.96 -51.49 39.91
C VAL A 367 2.89 -52.68 39.67
N ASN A 368 3.76 -52.60 38.65
CA ASN A 368 4.75 -53.66 38.39
C ASN A 368 5.71 -53.88 39.54
N LEU A 369 6.33 -52.81 40.03
CA LEU A 369 7.27 -52.90 41.15
C LEU A 369 6.59 -53.52 42.38
N THR A 370 5.31 -53.20 42.60
CA THR A 370 4.53 -53.79 43.68
C THR A 370 4.31 -55.28 43.45
N LEU A 371 3.89 -55.70 42.26
CA LEU A 371 3.65 -57.11 41.93
C LEU A 371 4.95 -57.94 41.98
N GLU A 372 6.06 -57.43 41.43
CA GLU A 372 7.37 -58.08 41.50
C GLU A 372 7.84 -58.21 42.96
N SER A 373 7.58 -57.20 43.78
CA SER A 373 7.93 -57.23 45.20
C SER A 373 7.08 -58.26 45.95
N VAL A 374 5.78 -58.30 45.67
CA VAL A 374 4.86 -59.28 46.23
C VAL A 374 5.26 -60.70 45.83
N GLU A 375 5.64 -60.94 44.57
CA GLU A 375 6.11 -62.24 44.10
C GLU A 375 7.36 -62.70 44.87
N LYS A 376 8.28 -61.78 45.19
CA LYS A 376 9.47 -62.05 46.01
C LYS A 376 9.14 -62.28 47.49
N ILE A 377 8.09 -61.65 48.01
CA ILE A 377 7.66 -61.76 49.41
C ILE A 377 6.88 -63.06 49.63
N ARG A 378 6.09 -63.48 48.65
CA ARG A 378 5.17 -64.62 48.73
C ARG A 378 5.93 -65.92 48.90
N LYS A 379 6.01 -66.41 50.14
CA LYS A 379 6.78 -67.62 50.49
C LYS A 379 6.01 -68.92 50.23
N LYS A 380 4.68 -68.89 50.13
CA LYS A 380 3.81 -70.09 50.16
C LYS A 380 2.51 -69.95 49.35
N GLY A 381 2.53 -70.19 48.04
CA GLY A 381 1.30 -70.35 47.25
C GLY A 381 0.35 -69.13 47.29
N PRO A 382 -0.89 -69.21 46.77
CA PRO A 382 -1.80 -68.07 46.57
C PRO A 382 -2.43 -67.44 47.83
N GLY A 383 -1.82 -67.62 49.00
CA GLY A 383 -2.37 -67.15 50.27
C GLY A 383 -3.72 -67.79 50.62
N SER A 384 -4.33 -67.32 51.71
CA SER A 384 -5.65 -67.78 52.16
C SER A 384 -6.81 -67.15 51.39
N LYS A 385 -6.56 -66.12 50.57
CA LYS A 385 -7.61 -65.42 49.81
C LYS A 385 -8.48 -66.34 48.95
N PRO A 386 -7.95 -67.24 48.09
CA PRO A 386 -8.79 -68.14 47.31
C PRO A 386 -9.61 -69.10 48.19
N TYR A 387 -9.10 -69.48 49.36
CA TYR A 387 -9.82 -70.35 50.30
C TYR A 387 -10.99 -69.64 50.97
N SER A 388 -10.77 -68.39 51.41
CA SER A 388 -11.84 -67.54 51.95
C SER A 388 -12.93 -67.30 50.91
N LEU A 389 -12.53 -67.00 49.67
CA LEU A 389 -13.44 -66.74 48.56
C LEU A 389 -14.25 -67.99 48.19
N ALA A 390 -13.61 -69.16 48.16
CA ALA A 390 -14.29 -70.43 47.92
C ALA A 390 -15.34 -70.73 49.00
N SER A 391 -15.02 -70.46 50.27
CA SER A 391 -15.97 -70.60 51.39
C SER A 391 -17.17 -69.66 51.25
N ASP A 392 -16.94 -68.41 50.85
CA ASP A 392 -18.01 -67.44 50.66
C ASP A 392 -18.86 -67.74 49.42
N LEU A 393 -18.23 -68.22 48.34
CA LEU A 393 -18.93 -68.71 47.15
C LEU A 393 -19.76 -69.96 47.48
N GLU A 394 -19.27 -70.85 48.32
CA GLU A 394 -20.03 -72.02 48.79
C GLU A 394 -21.27 -71.58 49.61
N LYS A 395 -21.13 -70.59 50.49
CA LYS A 395 -22.27 -70.02 51.24
C LYS A 395 -23.27 -69.37 50.28
N PHE A 396 -22.79 -68.63 49.28
CA PHE A 396 -23.60 -67.98 48.25
C PHE A 396 -24.41 -69.01 47.44
N LEU A 397 -23.80 -70.13 47.06
CA LEU A 397 -24.42 -71.20 46.27
C LEU A 397 -25.25 -72.20 47.08
N ARG A 398 -25.21 -72.13 48.42
CA ARG A 398 -25.96 -73.04 49.30
C ARG A 398 -27.44 -73.20 48.92
N PRO A 399 -28.19 -72.13 48.54
CA PRO A 399 -29.59 -72.26 48.14
C PRO A 399 -29.82 -73.11 46.89
N VAL A 400 -28.86 -73.10 45.95
CA VAL A 400 -28.91 -73.88 44.70
C VAL A 400 -28.11 -75.17 44.77
N SER A 401 -27.46 -75.52 45.88
CA SER A 401 -26.60 -76.70 45.94
C SER A 401 -27.38 -78.02 46.00
N LYS A 402 -26.98 -79.01 45.19
CA LYS A 402 -27.37 -80.40 45.43
C LYS A 402 -26.71 -80.84 46.75
N ARG A 403 -27.45 -81.54 47.62
CA ARG A 403 -26.85 -82.24 48.77
C ARG A 403 -26.21 -83.50 48.21
N ILE A 404 -24.97 -83.38 47.74
CA ILE A 404 -24.19 -84.51 47.24
C ILE A 404 -22.92 -84.56 48.08
N ASP A 405 -22.53 -85.77 48.47
CA ASP A 405 -21.26 -86.11 49.15
C ASP A 405 -20.04 -85.92 48.22
N GLY A 406 -20.04 -84.87 47.41
CA GLY A 406 -19.05 -84.59 46.37
C GLY A 406 -18.03 -83.54 46.79
N ASN A 407 -16.91 -83.50 46.07
CA ASN A 407 -15.82 -82.55 46.26
C ASN A 407 -16.14 -81.12 45.77
N LEU A 408 -17.32 -80.56 46.11
CA LEU A 408 -17.73 -79.22 45.69
C LEU A 408 -16.74 -78.16 46.20
N SER A 409 -16.37 -78.23 47.48
CA SER A 409 -15.44 -77.28 48.09
C SER A 409 -14.08 -77.24 47.38
N GLY A 410 -13.55 -78.40 46.96
CA GLY A 410 -12.32 -78.47 46.18
C GLY A 410 -12.43 -77.84 44.79
N GLU A 411 -13.54 -78.05 44.09
CA GLU A 411 -13.77 -77.46 42.76
C GLU A 411 -13.97 -75.94 42.84
N LEU A 412 -14.66 -75.45 43.88
CA LEU A 412 -14.81 -74.01 44.15
C LEU A 412 -13.47 -73.36 44.48
N LEU A 413 -12.61 -74.06 45.24
CA LEU A 413 -11.25 -73.59 45.52
C LEU A 413 -10.42 -73.49 44.23
N GLU A 414 -10.44 -74.51 43.38
CA GLU A 414 -9.70 -74.46 42.11
C GLU A 414 -10.23 -73.35 41.20
N LEU A 415 -11.55 -73.14 41.12
CA LEU A 415 -12.12 -71.99 40.40
C LEU A 415 -11.59 -70.65 40.95
N CYS A 416 -11.58 -70.48 42.27
CA CYS A 416 -11.11 -69.24 42.90
C CYS A 416 -9.60 -69.03 42.69
N LYS A 417 -8.79 -70.09 42.67
CA LYS A 417 -7.37 -70.01 42.31
C LYS A 417 -7.18 -69.57 40.86
N THR A 418 -7.87 -70.20 39.91
CA THR A 418 -7.79 -69.79 38.49
C THR A 418 -8.23 -68.33 38.30
N ALA A 419 -9.28 -67.88 39.01
CA ALA A 419 -9.72 -66.48 38.99
C ALA A 419 -8.68 -65.52 39.60
N PHE A 420 -8.02 -65.94 40.68
CA PHE A 420 -6.91 -65.18 41.27
C PHE A 420 -5.73 -65.08 40.31
N ASP A 421 -5.34 -66.17 39.66
CA ASP A 421 -4.22 -66.22 38.71
C ASP A 421 -4.52 -65.39 37.43
N LEU A 422 -5.77 -65.39 36.96
CA LEU A 422 -6.22 -64.48 35.89
C LEU A 422 -6.08 -63.02 36.33
N ASN A 423 -6.59 -62.67 37.51
CA ASN A 423 -6.49 -61.31 38.04
C ASN A 423 -5.03 -60.86 38.18
N TRP A 424 -4.17 -61.75 38.67
CA TRP A 424 -2.73 -61.50 38.75
C TRP A 424 -2.12 -61.25 37.38
N SER A 425 -2.40 -62.13 36.41
CA SER A 425 -1.87 -62.03 35.04
C SER A 425 -2.28 -60.74 34.34
N MET A 426 -3.55 -60.33 34.49
CA MET A 426 -4.03 -59.05 33.95
C MET A 426 -3.30 -57.86 34.59
N ARG A 427 -3.03 -57.90 35.89
CA ARG A 427 -2.38 -56.79 36.59
C ARG A 427 -0.87 -56.72 36.33
N SER A 428 -0.22 -57.85 36.01
CA SER A 428 1.20 -57.88 35.62
C SER A 428 1.47 -57.28 34.24
N GLU A 429 0.44 -57.14 33.40
CA GLU A 429 0.55 -56.67 32.02
C GLU A 429 0.30 -55.14 31.93
N TYR A 430 1.22 -54.35 32.49
CA TYR A 430 1.09 -52.88 32.67
C TYR A 430 0.89 -52.03 31.41
N GLN A 431 1.17 -52.58 30.23
CA GLN A 431 0.94 -51.88 28.97
C GLN A 431 -0.54 -51.84 28.60
N PHE A 432 -1.35 -52.60 29.34
CA PHE A 432 -2.73 -52.87 29.04
C PHE A 432 -3.61 -52.60 30.27
N GLU A 433 -4.72 -51.91 30.05
CA GLU A 433 -5.79 -51.83 31.02
C GLU A 433 -6.87 -52.84 30.64
N PHE A 434 -7.23 -53.70 31.58
CA PHE A 434 -8.23 -54.74 31.36
C PHE A 434 -9.57 -54.29 31.93
N GLN A 435 -10.63 -54.52 31.16
CA GLN A 435 -11.99 -54.23 31.57
C GLN A 435 -12.88 -55.44 31.24
N PHE A 436 -13.68 -55.86 32.22
CA PHE A 436 -14.83 -56.70 31.94
C PHE A 436 -15.99 -55.82 31.50
N TYR A 437 -16.58 -56.16 30.36
CA TYR A 437 -17.79 -55.52 29.90
C TYR A 437 -18.94 -56.52 29.95
N SER A 438 -20.05 -56.11 30.53
CA SER A 438 -21.31 -56.84 30.50
C SER A 438 -22.32 -56.01 29.73
N LEU A 439 -23.11 -56.66 28.89
CA LEU A 439 -24.22 -55.99 28.21
C LEU A 439 -25.43 -55.94 29.12
N GLU A 440 -26.07 -54.78 29.14
CA GLU A 440 -27.28 -54.55 29.91
C GLU A 440 -28.47 -55.30 29.29
N PRO A 441 -29.41 -55.80 30.11
CA PRO A 441 -30.68 -56.30 29.61
C PRO A 441 -31.38 -55.26 28.72
N GLY A 442 -31.72 -55.65 27.49
CA GLY A 442 -32.36 -54.78 26.49
C GLY A 442 -31.40 -54.25 25.41
N THR A 443 -30.08 -54.40 25.55
CA THR A 443 -29.13 -53.97 24.51
C THR A 443 -29.40 -54.70 23.18
N VAL A 444 -29.48 -53.94 22.09
CA VAL A 444 -29.57 -54.47 20.72
C VAL A 444 -28.16 -54.72 20.19
N PRO A 445 -27.80 -55.93 19.73
CA PRO A 445 -26.44 -56.22 19.23
C PRO A 445 -26.00 -55.32 18.07
N GLU A 446 -26.96 -54.85 17.28
CA GLU A 446 -26.76 -53.98 16.12
C GLU A 446 -26.35 -52.55 16.52
N GLU A 447 -26.61 -52.15 17.77
CA GLU A 447 -26.26 -50.82 18.31
C GLU A 447 -24.88 -50.78 18.96
N LEU A 448 -24.18 -51.91 19.07
CA LEU A 448 -22.84 -51.94 19.64
C LEU A 448 -21.86 -51.16 18.74
N PRO A 449 -21.00 -50.31 19.34
CA PRO A 449 -20.11 -49.44 18.57
C PRO A 449 -19.26 -50.26 17.59
N LYS A 450 -19.36 -49.90 16.30
CA LYS A 450 -18.53 -50.49 15.26
C LYS A 450 -17.06 -50.17 15.55
N VAL A 451 -16.31 -51.23 15.75
CA VAL A 451 -14.85 -51.23 15.85
C VAL A 451 -14.26 -50.75 14.53
N LYS A 452 -13.53 -49.63 14.53
CA LYS A 452 -12.72 -49.21 13.38
C LYS A 452 -11.37 -49.92 13.43
N THR A 453 -11.05 -50.71 12.42
CA THR A 453 -9.72 -51.33 12.27
C THR A 453 -8.70 -50.24 11.90
N PRO A 454 -7.60 -50.05 12.66
CA PRO A 454 -6.59 -49.04 12.33
C PRO A 454 -5.91 -49.34 10.99
N GLY A 455 -5.87 -48.35 10.09
CA GLY A 455 -5.09 -48.41 8.83
C GLY A 455 -5.85 -48.88 7.58
N THR A 456 -7.17 -49.11 7.66
CA THR A 456 -8.00 -49.41 6.48
C THR A 456 -9.25 -48.52 6.47
N ASP A 457 -9.39 -47.66 5.45
CA ASP A 457 -10.62 -46.90 5.17
C ASP A 457 -11.78 -47.77 4.66
N VAL A 458 -11.53 -49.07 4.51
CA VAL A 458 -12.56 -50.05 4.22
C VAL A 458 -13.24 -50.40 5.53
N GLU A 459 -14.51 -49.99 5.69
CA GLU A 459 -15.48 -50.66 6.58
C GLU A 459 -15.65 -52.11 6.07
N VAL A 460 -14.63 -52.92 6.26
CA VAL A 460 -14.84 -54.36 6.34
C VAL A 460 -15.78 -54.53 7.54
N ASN A 461 -16.70 -55.48 7.48
CA ASN A 461 -17.46 -55.90 8.64
C ASN A 461 -16.71 -57.06 9.31
N PRO A 462 -15.50 -56.90 9.90
CA PRO A 462 -15.05 -57.91 10.83
C PRO A 462 -15.87 -57.60 12.07
N GLN A 463 -16.88 -58.41 12.37
CA GLN A 463 -17.23 -58.55 13.77
C GLN A 463 -16.10 -59.42 14.37
N PRO A 464 -15.07 -58.88 15.06
CA PRO A 464 -14.59 -59.63 16.20
C PRO A 464 -15.86 -59.82 17.02
N ARG A 465 -16.25 -61.08 17.23
CA ARG A 465 -17.46 -61.43 17.96
C ARG A 465 -17.37 -60.72 19.31
N ILE A 466 -17.97 -59.55 19.44
CA ILE A 466 -18.18 -58.86 20.72
C ILE A 466 -19.08 -59.74 21.57
N LEU A 467 -19.87 -60.57 20.88
CA LEU A 467 -20.84 -61.47 21.45
C LEU A 467 -20.70 -62.89 20.91
N GLU A 468 -20.73 -63.83 21.84
CA GLU A 468 -20.97 -65.24 21.59
C GLU A 468 -22.37 -65.60 22.07
N TYR A 469 -23.18 -66.15 21.17
CA TYR A 469 -24.56 -66.57 21.44
C TYR A 469 -24.54 -67.91 22.17
N LEU A 470 -24.99 -67.94 23.43
CA LEU A 470 -25.04 -69.18 24.20
C LEU A 470 -26.45 -69.71 24.47
N ALA A 471 -27.44 -68.84 24.65
CA ALA A 471 -28.79 -69.25 25.05
C ALA A 471 -29.89 -68.31 24.53
N VAL A 472 -31.13 -68.79 24.61
CA VAL A 472 -32.35 -68.06 24.24
C VAL A 472 -33.37 -68.17 25.37
N GLU A 473 -33.92 -67.03 25.80
CA GLU A 473 -35.01 -66.93 26.77
C GLU A 473 -36.34 -66.62 26.03
N ARG A 474 -37.36 -67.45 26.22
CA ARG A 474 -38.65 -67.35 25.50
C ARG A 474 -39.70 -66.53 26.27
N GLY A 475 -40.79 -66.15 25.60
CA GLY A 475 -41.96 -65.57 26.27
C GLY A 475 -41.92 -64.05 26.39
N TYR A 476 -41.12 -63.38 25.57
CA TYR A 476 -41.06 -61.92 25.51
C TYR A 476 -41.90 -61.38 24.33
N PRO A 477 -42.55 -60.20 24.48
CA PRO A 477 -43.25 -59.54 23.40
C PRO A 477 -42.38 -59.34 22.14
N GLU A 478 -42.97 -59.40 20.95
CA GLU A 478 -42.25 -59.28 19.65
C GLU A 478 -41.31 -58.07 19.58
N HIS A 479 -41.73 -56.92 20.14
CA HIS A 479 -40.94 -55.68 20.15
C HIS A 479 -39.70 -55.72 21.05
N LEU A 480 -39.56 -56.72 21.92
CA LEU A 480 -38.39 -56.95 22.78
C LEU A 480 -37.50 -58.10 22.28
N THR A 481 -37.87 -58.74 21.19
CA THR A 481 -37.09 -59.85 20.65
C THR A 481 -35.81 -59.38 19.99
N ARG A 482 -34.77 -60.23 20.02
CA ARG A 482 -33.41 -59.92 19.56
C ARG A 482 -32.64 -58.91 20.43
N THR A 483 -33.11 -58.63 21.63
CA THR A 483 -32.36 -57.90 22.66
C THR A 483 -31.69 -58.85 23.64
N VAL A 484 -30.58 -58.42 24.25
CA VAL A 484 -29.90 -59.17 25.31
C VAL A 484 -30.86 -59.34 26.49
N ALA A 485 -31.12 -60.57 26.92
CA ALA A 485 -31.86 -60.87 28.14
C ALA A 485 -30.98 -60.62 29.36
N TYR A 486 -29.78 -61.21 29.35
CA TYR A 486 -28.73 -61.02 30.34
C TYR A 486 -27.39 -61.54 29.79
N THR A 487 -26.29 -61.12 30.42
CA THR A 487 -24.94 -61.59 30.12
C THR A 487 -24.59 -62.79 31.01
N ILE A 488 -24.25 -63.93 30.41
CA ILE A 488 -23.85 -65.15 31.14
C ILE A 488 -22.40 -65.05 31.61
N PHE A 489 -21.51 -64.63 30.70
CA PHE A 489 -20.13 -64.29 31.04
C PHE A 489 -19.78 -62.95 30.39
N GLY A 490 -19.31 -61.99 31.18
CA GLY A 490 -18.92 -60.67 30.68
C GLY A 490 -17.65 -60.77 29.83
N GLY A 491 -17.60 -60.07 28.70
CA GLY A 491 -16.45 -60.13 27.80
C GLY A 491 -15.23 -59.45 28.40
N LEU A 492 -14.05 -59.79 27.90
CA LEU A 492 -12.78 -59.21 28.35
C LEU A 492 -12.19 -58.34 27.24
N SER A 493 -12.04 -57.05 27.51
CA SER A 493 -11.37 -56.09 26.64
C SER A 493 -10.06 -55.61 27.27
N CYS A 494 -9.13 -55.28 26.41
CA CYS A 494 -7.80 -54.78 26.75
C CYS A 494 -7.60 -53.43 26.06
N ILE A 495 -7.17 -52.41 26.79
CA ILE A 495 -6.98 -51.03 26.32
C ILE A 495 -5.48 -50.71 26.33
N VAL A 496 -4.93 -50.23 25.22
CA VAL A 496 -3.51 -49.87 25.16
C VAL A 496 -3.32 -48.46 25.70
N THR A 497 -2.62 -48.34 26.82
CA THR A 497 -2.60 -47.12 27.63
C THR A 497 -1.83 -45.91 27.04
N ASN A 498 -1.17 -46.08 25.89
CA ASN A 498 -0.24 -45.06 25.34
C ASN A 498 -0.60 -44.51 23.96
N LYS A 499 -1.77 -44.88 23.42
CA LYS A 499 -2.24 -44.40 22.12
C LYS A 499 -3.76 -44.40 22.10
N ASP A 500 -4.37 -43.43 21.41
CA ASP A 500 -5.80 -43.45 21.01
C ASP A 500 -6.16 -44.62 20.07
N GLU A 501 -5.36 -45.69 20.07
CA GLU A 501 -5.50 -46.88 19.26
C GLU A 501 -6.21 -47.96 20.07
N TYR A 502 -7.50 -48.10 19.76
CA TYR A 502 -8.35 -49.30 19.77
C TYR A 502 -8.23 -50.31 20.95
N ASN A 503 -9.38 -50.66 21.54
CA ASN A 503 -9.53 -51.74 22.51
C ASN A 503 -9.63 -53.11 21.81
N PRO A 504 -8.55 -53.92 21.67
CA PRO A 504 -8.71 -55.31 21.24
C PRO A 504 -9.63 -56.05 22.23
N ILE A 505 -10.80 -56.47 21.74
CA ILE A 505 -11.63 -57.45 22.42
C ILE A 505 -10.82 -58.75 22.45
N MET A 506 -10.43 -59.17 23.66
CA MET A 506 -9.67 -60.41 23.84
C MET A 506 -10.60 -61.61 23.92
N VAL A 507 -11.76 -61.45 24.58
CA VAL A 507 -12.79 -62.50 24.66
C VAL A 507 -14.19 -61.90 24.49
N PRO A 508 -15.06 -62.48 23.62
CA PRO A 508 -16.48 -62.10 23.53
C PRO A 508 -17.20 -62.17 24.86
N ALA A 509 -18.18 -61.29 25.07
CA ALA A 509 -19.22 -61.53 26.07
C ALA A 509 -20.12 -62.69 25.60
N LYS A 510 -20.45 -63.61 26.50
CA LYS A 510 -21.37 -64.70 26.25
C LYS A 510 -22.75 -64.31 26.77
N VAL A 511 -23.74 -64.17 25.89
CA VAL A 511 -25.05 -63.59 26.23
C VAL A 511 -26.23 -64.52 25.93
N CYS A 512 -27.34 -64.28 26.63
CA CYS A 512 -28.64 -64.89 26.36
C CYS A 512 -29.59 -63.87 25.69
N PHE A 513 -30.38 -64.28 24.70
CA PHE A 513 -31.28 -63.39 23.94
C PHE A 513 -32.76 -63.64 24.20
N LYS A 514 -33.57 -62.58 24.16
CA LYS A 514 -35.02 -62.68 24.19
C LYS A 514 -35.57 -63.11 22.81
N VAL A 515 -36.40 -64.14 22.79
CA VAL A 515 -37.12 -64.63 21.59
C VAL A 515 -38.62 -64.79 21.91
N VAL A 516 -39.47 -64.68 20.88
CA VAL A 516 -40.92 -64.86 20.98
C VAL A 516 -41.24 -66.24 21.57
#